data_AF-A0A7R7XZA0-F1
#
_entry.id   AF-A0A7R7XZA0-F1
#
_cell.length_a   1.000
_cell.length_b   1.000
_cell.length_c   1.000
_cell.angle_alpha   90.00
_cell.angle_beta   90.00
_cell.angle_gamma   90.00
#
_symmetry.space_group_name_H-M   'P 1'
#
loop_
_entity.id
_entity.type
_entity.pdbx_description
1 polymer ?
#
loop_
_entity_poly.entity_id
_entity_poly.type
_entity_poly.pdbx_seq_one_letter_code
_entity_poly.pdbx_strand_id
1 'polypeptide(L)'
;MTGAVSERTRVNGHSVSCSKDACQYSISAGSHGQKDIQISTPTKGGLQNSTIFLNTVPDLDDLVTSRVEFIIKNQQVSGDRENPNFGGYAVYDTQAESIAFWDKSSDRTTGRERVGMGIFISRYLASHPNATAVRSSLQTYYEFVSLKLQGENGEVYDRPKGAGTSVERLYNWPWVIQFHLAVSKLDLDLSGPVAVKSPLERFMMTLENFYEMGGKELYAIGLPVFESLQFLRESGHDRYYKRALELFLSHGEVILGRGLDYPPFEVNFEQSIVAPAAAMMLELYRATGNQTWLAAGKIQLDTLLRFQGKQPDYRMNSIAIRHWDGYWFGKDRHWGDTFPHHWSTIDAIALYHYAKATGDEAYQKHADEIVRNNLALFSPDGTAGCAWIYPLTVNGRETHYRDPYANDQDWALNHLLYIRTMELEAQK
;
A
#
# COMPACT_ATOMS: atom_id res chain seq x y z
N MET A 1 4.13 -39.21 17.31
CA MET A 1 3.56 -37.85 17.23
C MET A 1 2.39 -37.74 18.21
N THR A 2 2.51 -36.91 19.23
CA THR A 2 1.40 -36.43 20.09
C THR A 2 0.76 -35.15 19.51
N GLY A 3 0.89 -34.93 18.19
CA GLY A 3 0.48 -33.70 17.52
C GLY A 3 -0.97 -33.71 17.04
N ALA A 4 -1.51 -32.52 16.77
CA ALA A 4 -2.85 -32.28 16.22
C ALA A 4 -3.08 -32.86 14.80
N VAL A 5 -2.03 -33.39 14.15
CA VAL A 5 -2.04 -34.00 12.82
C VAL A 5 -1.35 -35.36 12.87
N SER A 6 -1.86 -36.35 12.14
CA SER A 6 -1.32 -37.72 12.06
C SER A 6 -1.68 -38.39 10.72
N GLU A 7 -1.25 -39.63 10.50
CA GLU A 7 -1.65 -40.46 9.33
C GLU A 7 -3.16 -40.69 9.22
N ARG A 8 -3.89 -40.52 10.34
CA ARG A 8 -5.35 -40.58 10.38
C ARG A 8 -6.02 -39.26 10.00
N THR A 9 -5.25 -38.18 9.90
CA THR A 9 -5.75 -36.90 9.41
C THR A 9 -6.21 -37.03 7.96
N ARG A 10 -7.26 -36.29 7.63
CA ARG A 10 -7.81 -36.19 6.29
C ARG A 10 -7.83 -34.72 5.87
N VAL A 11 -7.51 -34.48 4.61
CA VAL A 11 -7.63 -33.17 3.97
C VAL A 11 -8.70 -33.28 2.88
N ASN A 12 -9.80 -32.56 3.02
CA ASN A 12 -11.00 -32.69 2.19
C ASN A 12 -11.47 -34.17 2.07
N GLY A 13 -11.36 -34.94 3.15
CA GLY A 13 -11.70 -36.36 3.19
C GLY A 13 -10.62 -37.31 2.65
N HIS A 14 -9.52 -36.80 2.07
CA HIS A 14 -8.44 -37.61 1.51
C HIS A 14 -7.30 -37.83 2.51
N SER A 15 -6.63 -38.99 2.43
CA SER A 15 -5.49 -39.32 3.29
C SER A 15 -4.29 -38.41 3.02
N VAL A 16 -3.61 -38.01 4.11
CA VAL A 16 -2.32 -37.31 4.05
C VAL A 16 -1.17 -38.32 3.96
N SER A 17 -0.04 -37.89 3.40
CA SER A 17 1.23 -38.65 3.45
C SER A 17 2.05 -38.15 4.63
N CYS A 18 2.41 -39.02 5.58
CA CYS A 18 3.19 -38.62 6.75
C CYS A 18 4.58 -39.25 6.76
N SER A 19 5.54 -38.43 7.17
CA SER A 19 6.88 -38.82 7.58
C SER A 19 7.03 -38.68 9.10
N LYS A 20 8.22 -38.96 9.63
CA LYS A 20 8.51 -38.80 11.06
C LYS A 20 8.28 -37.37 11.57
N ASP A 21 8.53 -36.36 10.71
CA ASP A 21 8.60 -34.95 11.09
C ASP A 21 7.44 -34.10 10.55
N ALA A 22 6.76 -34.55 9.48
CA ALA A 22 5.68 -33.79 8.86
C ALA A 22 4.65 -34.68 8.15
N CYS A 23 3.41 -34.20 8.08
CA CYS A 23 2.37 -34.72 7.18
C CYS A 23 2.14 -33.71 6.05
N GLN A 24 1.95 -34.22 4.84
CA GLN A 24 1.84 -33.43 3.62
C GLN A 24 0.64 -33.88 2.79
N TYR A 25 0.03 -32.92 2.11
CA TYR A 25 -1.02 -33.13 1.13
C TYR A 25 -0.93 -32.04 0.07
N SER A 26 -1.05 -32.42 -1.19
CA SER A 26 -0.95 -31.50 -2.33
C SER A 26 -2.31 -31.34 -2.99
N ILE A 27 -2.67 -30.10 -3.30
CA ILE A 27 -3.88 -29.77 -4.06
C ILE A 27 -3.54 -28.86 -5.23
N SER A 28 -4.31 -28.97 -6.31
CA SER A 28 -4.41 -27.91 -7.29
C SER A 28 -5.46 -26.91 -6.84
N ALA A 29 -5.09 -25.62 -6.78
CA ALA A 29 -5.99 -24.57 -6.30
C ALA A 29 -7.14 -24.28 -7.28
N GLY A 30 -6.97 -24.58 -8.57
CA GLY A 30 -8.03 -24.49 -9.58
C GLY A 30 -8.39 -23.06 -9.97
N SER A 31 -9.69 -22.77 -10.08
CA SER A 31 -10.21 -21.47 -10.50
C SER A 31 -9.93 -20.35 -9.51
N HIS A 32 -10.01 -19.09 -9.96
CA HIS A 32 -9.91 -17.92 -9.08
C HIS A 32 -10.95 -17.95 -7.93
N GLY A 33 -10.63 -17.26 -6.84
CA GLY A 33 -11.45 -17.13 -5.63
C GLY A 33 -11.02 -18.03 -4.47
N GLN A 34 -11.78 -17.94 -3.39
CA GLN A 34 -11.51 -18.65 -2.15
C GLN A 34 -11.60 -20.18 -2.33
N LYS A 35 -10.71 -20.90 -1.65
CA LYS A 35 -10.73 -22.35 -1.49
C LYS A 35 -10.67 -22.69 0.00
N ASP A 36 -11.64 -23.50 0.42
CA ASP A 36 -11.72 -23.98 1.80
C ASP A 36 -11.14 -25.38 1.87
N ILE A 37 -10.13 -25.55 2.71
CA ILE A 37 -9.47 -26.83 2.92
C ILE A 37 -9.83 -27.32 4.31
N GLN A 38 -10.66 -28.35 4.37
CA GLN A 38 -11.07 -29.00 5.60
C GLN A 38 -10.01 -30.00 6.04
N ILE A 39 -9.49 -29.80 7.26
CA ILE A 39 -8.58 -30.72 7.93
C ILE A 39 -9.35 -31.39 9.05
N SER A 40 -9.47 -32.72 8.98
CA SER A 40 -10.17 -33.53 9.97
C SER A 40 -9.21 -34.52 10.60
N THR A 41 -8.98 -34.41 11.91
CA THR A 41 -8.12 -35.33 12.67
C THR A 41 -8.94 -36.09 13.72
N PRO A 42 -8.97 -37.43 13.66
CA PRO A 42 -9.54 -38.23 14.74
C PRO A 42 -8.72 -38.11 16.04
N THR A 43 -9.38 -37.69 17.12
CA THR A 43 -8.80 -37.56 18.46
C THR A 43 -9.50 -38.51 19.44
N LYS A 44 -8.99 -38.61 20.68
CA LYS A 44 -9.67 -39.38 21.74
C LYS A 44 -11.08 -38.82 22.07
N GLY A 45 -11.31 -37.53 21.85
CA GLY A 45 -12.58 -36.84 22.13
C GLY A 45 -13.53 -36.74 20.94
N GLY A 46 -13.24 -37.39 19.81
CA GLY A 46 -14.00 -37.30 18.57
C GLY A 46 -13.20 -36.68 17.42
N LEU A 47 -13.90 -36.21 16.40
CA LEU A 47 -13.27 -35.62 15.21
C LEU A 47 -13.01 -34.13 15.44
N GLN A 48 -11.75 -33.71 15.36
CA GLN A 48 -11.38 -32.30 15.37
C GLN A 48 -11.30 -31.79 13.93
N ASN A 49 -12.08 -30.75 13.62
CA ASN A 49 -12.07 -30.09 12.31
C ASN A 49 -11.37 -28.73 12.39
N SER A 50 -10.63 -28.37 11.36
CA SER A 50 -10.03 -27.05 11.17
C SER A 50 -10.07 -26.71 9.70
N THR A 51 -10.17 -25.42 9.37
CA THR A 51 -10.23 -24.95 7.99
C THR A 51 -9.00 -24.10 7.68
N ILE A 52 -8.39 -24.33 6.53
CA ILE A 52 -7.45 -23.40 5.91
C ILE A 52 -8.19 -22.67 4.79
N PHE A 53 -8.08 -21.35 4.76
CA PHE A 53 -8.61 -20.52 3.69
C PHE A 53 -7.48 -20.08 2.77
N LEU A 54 -7.57 -20.44 1.49
CA LEU A 54 -6.68 -19.95 0.44
C LEU A 54 -7.47 -19.06 -0.52
N ASN A 55 -6.80 -18.14 -1.21
CA ASN A 55 -7.37 -17.40 -2.32
C ASN A 55 -6.51 -17.58 -3.57
N THR A 56 -7.14 -17.92 -4.69
CA THR A 56 -6.46 -17.97 -5.99
C THR A 56 -6.81 -16.70 -6.76
N VAL A 57 -5.80 -15.96 -7.19
CA VAL A 57 -5.95 -14.75 -8.01
C VAL A 57 -5.40 -15.01 -9.42
N PRO A 58 -5.71 -14.14 -10.41
CA PRO A 58 -5.02 -14.17 -11.70
C PRO A 58 -3.50 -14.09 -11.55
N ASP A 59 -2.79 -14.34 -12.65
CA ASP A 59 -1.38 -14.00 -12.70
C ASP A 59 -1.18 -12.51 -12.32
N LEU A 60 -0.05 -12.22 -11.68
CA LEU A 60 0.21 -10.89 -11.12
C LEU A 60 0.21 -9.81 -12.20
N ASP A 61 0.73 -10.11 -13.39
CA ASP A 61 0.79 -9.14 -14.47
C ASP A 61 -0.61 -8.93 -15.08
N ASP A 62 -1.43 -9.97 -15.19
CA ASP A 62 -2.83 -9.89 -15.61
C ASP A 62 -3.68 -9.08 -14.62
N LEU A 63 -3.51 -9.33 -13.32
CA LEU A 63 -4.24 -8.62 -12.25
C LEU A 63 -3.86 -7.13 -12.19
N VAL A 64 -2.57 -6.81 -12.31
CA VAL A 64 -2.08 -5.44 -12.34
C VAL A 64 -2.60 -4.72 -13.60
N THR A 65 -2.53 -5.37 -14.75
CA THR A 65 -3.00 -4.80 -16.03
C THR A 65 -4.50 -4.53 -15.99
N SER A 66 -5.31 -5.50 -15.56
CA SER A 66 -6.77 -5.31 -15.49
C SER A 66 -7.15 -4.21 -14.50
N ARG A 67 -6.43 -4.08 -13.38
CA ARG A 67 -6.66 -2.99 -12.42
C ARG A 67 -6.31 -1.62 -12.99
N VAL A 68 -5.17 -1.48 -13.69
CA VAL A 68 -4.78 -0.24 -14.37
C VAL A 68 -5.82 0.16 -15.40
N GLU A 69 -6.23 -0.78 -16.26
CA GLU A 69 -7.25 -0.56 -17.27
C GLU A 69 -8.59 -0.12 -16.66
N PHE A 70 -8.98 -0.74 -15.54
CA PHE A 70 -10.18 -0.35 -14.81
C PHE A 70 -10.10 1.08 -14.28
N ILE A 71 -8.96 1.48 -13.68
CA ILE A 71 -8.79 2.83 -13.13
C ILE A 71 -8.93 3.88 -14.23
N ILE A 72 -8.19 3.74 -15.34
CA ILE A 72 -8.18 4.75 -16.40
C ILE A 72 -9.53 4.85 -17.13
N LYS A 73 -10.30 3.76 -17.17
CA LYS A 73 -11.59 3.70 -17.84
C LYS A 73 -12.75 4.16 -16.95
N ASN A 74 -12.76 3.73 -15.69
CA ASN A 74 -13.94 3.83 -14.83
C ASN A 74 -13.73 4.78 -13.64
N GLN A 75 -12.48 5.04 -13.24
CA GLN A 75 -12.17 5.85 -12.05
C GLN A 75 -11.56 7.21 -12.37
N GLN A 76 -11.19 7.48 -13.63
CA GLN A 76 -10.75 8.82 -14.03
C GLN A 76 -11.94 9.71 -14.35
N VAL A 77 -12.01 10.87 -13.69
CA VAL A 77 -13.05 11.87 -13.94
C VAL A 77 -12.81 12.52 -15.29
N SER A 78 -13.68 12.22 -16.26
CA SER A 78 -13.68 12.82 -17.60
C SER A 78 -14.85 13.80 -17.79
N GLY A 79 -14.90 14.48 -18.95
CA GLY A 79 -15.99 15.37 -19.33
C GLY A 79 -15.61 16.84 -19.22
N ASP A 80 -16.42 17.62 -18.50
CA ASP A 80 -16.23 19.07 -18.35
C ASP A 80 -14.89 19.41 -17.68
N ARG A 81 -14.05 20.18 -18.38
CA ARG A 81 -12.73 20.62 -17.86
C ARG A 81 -12.84 21.65 -16.73
N GLU A 82 -13.99 22.32 -16.60
CA GLU A 82 -14.26 23.22 -15.49
C GLU A 82 -14.66 22.47 -14.22
N ASN A 83 -14.98 21.17 -14.31
CA ASN A 83 -15.20 20.34 -13.13
C ASN A 83 -13.91 20.35 -12.27
N PRO A 84 -13.97 20.75 -10.99
CA PRO A 84 -12.81 20.76 -10.10
C PRO A 84 -12.11 19.40 -9.98
N ASN A 85 -12.84 18.31 -10.24
CA ASN A 85 -12.32 16.94 -10.18
C ASN A 85 -11.79 16.42 -11.51
N PHE A 86 -11.91 17.17 -12.61
CA PHE A 86 -11.49 16.73 -13.94
C PHE A 86 -10.05 16.21 -13.93
N GLY A 87 -9.84 15.03 -14.52
CA GLY A 87 -8.56 14.35 -14.59
C GLY A 87 -8.20 13.53 -13.36
N GLY A 88 -8.83 13.79 -12.20
CA GLY A 88 -8.60 13.08 -10.95
C GLY A 88 -9.05 11.62 -11.00
N TYR A 89 -8.32 10.74 -10.32
CA TYR A 89 -8.78 9.39 -10.01
C TYR A 89 -9.65 9.42 -8.75
N ALA A 90 -10.83 8.81 -8.82
CA ALA A 90 -11.89 8.94 -7.84
C ALA A 90 -12.33 7.61 -7.23
N VAL A 91 -13.03 7.69 -6.10
CA VAL A 91 -13.70 6.55 -5.49
C VAL A 91 -14.78 6.01 -6.42
N TYR A 92 -14.83 4.69 -6.58
CA TYR A 92 -15.80 4.01 -7.43
C TYR A 92 -16.65 3.05 -6.62
N ASP A 93 -17.97 3.14 -6.80
CA ASP A 93 -18.94 2.22 -6.22
C ASP A 93 -19.16 1.05 -7.16
N THR A 94 -18.70 -0.14 -6.79
CA THR A 94 -18.83 -1.34 -7.63
C THR A 94 -20.27 -1.85 -7.73
N GLN A 95 -21.16 -1.47 -6.80
CA GLN A 95 -22.57 -1.85 -6.87
C GLN A 95 -23.38 -0.86 -7.72
N ALA A 96 -23.03 0.43 -7.67
CA ALA A 96 -23.67 1.46 -8.49
C ALA A 96 -23.00 1.66 -9.86
N GLU A 97 -21.91 0.94 -10.11
CA GLU A 97 -21.10 0.99 -11.33
C GLU A 97 -20.76 2.43 -11.76
N SER A 98 -20.38 3.27 -10.79
CA SER A 98 -20.12 4.69 -11.04
C SER A 98 -19.18 5.32 -10.00
N ILE A 99 -18.56 6.44 -10.39
CA ILE A 99 -17.80 7.29 -9.47
C ILE A 99 -18.75 7.84 -8.40
N ALA A 100 -18.37 7.67 -7.14
CA ALA A 100 -19.20 7.93 -5.96
C ALA A 100 -19.33 9.43 -5.59
N PHE A 101 -19.70 10.29 -6.54
CA PHE A 101 -19.77 11.75 -6.31
C PHE A 101 -20.84 12.19 -5.31
N TRP A 102 -21.79 11.32 -4.94
CA TRP A 102 -22.78 11.61 -3.90
C TRP A 102 -22.17 11.61 -2.49
N ASP A 103 -21.07 10.89 -2.24
CA ASP A 103 -20.40 10.91 -0.94
C ASP A 103 -19.45 12.11 -0.86
N LYS A 104 -19.70 13.00 0.10
CA LYS A 104 -18.95 14.25 0.29
C LYS A 104 -17.95 14.19 1.42
N SER A 105 -17.77 13.04 2.07
CA SER A 105 -16.76 12.83 3.10
C SER A 105 -15.35 13.10 2.57
N SER A 106 -14.48 13.59 3.44
CA SER A 106 -13.10 13.95 3.07
C SER A 106 -12.24 12.75 2.69
N ASP A 107 -12.58 11.56 3.18
CA ASP A 107 -11.86 10.32 2.92
C ASP A 107 -12.36 9.61 1.65
N ARG A 108 -13.19 10.30 0.86
CA ARG A 108 -13.79 9.78 -0.38
C ARG A 108 -13.69 10.80 -1.53
N THR A 109 -12.67 11.65 -1.47
CA THR A 109 -12.39 12.71 -2.45
C THR A 109 -11.49 12.18 -3.58
N THR A 110 -11.21 13.00 -4.59
CA THR A 110 -10.21 12.72 -5.65
C THR A 110 -8.75 13.02 -5.23
N GLY A 111 -8.55 13.45 -3.98
CA GLY A 111 -7.23 13.68 -3.38
C GLY A 111 -6.93 12.69 -2.24
N ARG A 112 -6.03 13.08 -1.33
CA ARG A 112 -5.55 12.23 -0.23
C ARG A 112 -5.05 10.86 -0.72
N GLU A 113 -5.51 9.76 -0.14
CA GLU A 113 -5.00 8.42 -0.38
C GLU A 113 -5.19 7.97 -1.84
N ARG A 114 -6.13 8.56 -2.60
CA ARG A 114 -6.35 8.30 -4.03
C ARG A 114 -5.13 8.65 -4.90
N VAL A 115 -4.19 9.47 -4.40
CA VAL A 115 -2.88 9.70 -5.04
C VAL A 115 -2.12 8.40 -5.27
N GLY A 116 -2.37 7.37 -4.46
CA GLY A 116 -1.85 6.02 -4.65
C GLY A 116 -2.12 5.43 -6.03
N MET A 117 -3.29 5.70 -6.63
CA MET A 117 -3.61 5.25 -7.99
C MET A 117 -2.66 5.83 -9.04
N GLY A 118 -2.31 7.11 -8.93
CA GLY A 118 -1.36 7.74 -9.86
C GLY A 118 0.06 7.20 -9.73
N ILE A 119 0.50 6.92 -8.49
CA ILE A 119 1.81 6.32 -8.24
C ILE A 119 1.85 4.89 -8.79
N PHE A 120 0.80 4.10 -8.52
CA PHE A 120 0.64 2.75 -9.05
C PHE A 120 0.71 2.75 -10.59
N ILE A 121 -0.05 3.62 -11.25
CA ILE A 121 -0.02 3.76 -12.73
C ILE A 121 1.36 4.21 -13.23
N SER A 122 2.04 5.12 -12.51
CA SER A 122 3.39 5.56 -12.88
C SER A 122 4.38 4.39 -12.85
N ARG A 123 4.31 3.54 -11.82
CA ARG A 123 5.15 2.32 -11.73
C ARG A 123 4.82 1.31 -12.82
N TYR A 124 3.54 1.10 -13.12
CA TYR A 124 3.12 0.25 -14.24
C TYR A 124 3.69 0.74 -15.57
N LEU A 125 3.62 2.05 -15.83
CA LEU A 125 4.09 2.63 -17.09
C LEU A 125 5.61 2.50 -17.26
N ALA A 126 6.37 2.49 -16.16
CA ALA A 126 7.82 2.29 -16.20
C ALA A 126 8.21 0.94 -16.84
N SER A 127 7.42 -0.12 -16.65
CA SER A 127 7.63 -1.42 -17.30
C SER A 127 6.79 -1.62 -18.58
N HIS A 128 5.84 -0.72 -18.86
CA HIS A 128 4.96 -0.77 -20.03
C HIS A 128 4.99 0.54 -20.84
N PRO A 129 6.17 0.99 -21.34
CA PRO A 129 6.32 2.31 -21.93
C PRO A 129 5.44 2.57 -23.17
N ASN A 130 4.99 1.50 -23.83
CA ASN A 130 4.15 1.54 -25.03
C ASN A 130 2.63 1.61 -24.72
N ALA A 131 2.23 1.61 -23.45
CA ALA A 131 0.82 1.71 -23.06
C ALA A 131 0.28 3.15 -23.23
N THR A 132 -0.02 3.54 -24.46
CA THR A 132 -0.38 4.93 -24.83
C THR A 132 -1.62 5.46 -24.11
N ALA A 133 -2.67 4.64 -23.96
CA ALA A 133 -3.88 5.04 -23.22
C ALA A 133 -3.58 5.32 -21.73
N VAL A 134 -2.75 4.48 -21.11
CA VAL A 134 -2.30 4.64 -19.72
C VAL A 134 -1.47 5.91 -19.57
N ARG A 135 -0.55 6.15 -20.50
CA ARG A 135 0.27 7.37 -20.55
C ARG A 135 -0.57 8.64 -20.62
N SER A 136 -1.54 8.70 -21.54
CA SER A 136 -2.44 9.86 -21.69
C SER A 136 -3.31 10.09 -20.45
N SER A 137 -3.79 9.01 -19.84
CA SER A 137 -4.52 9.07 -18.57
C SER A 137 -3.64 9.66 -17.45
N LEU A 138 -2.40 9.18 -17.33
CA LEU A 138 -1.45 9.64 -16.32
C LEU A 138 -1.06 11.11 -16.52
N GLN A 139 -0.85 11.58 -17.76
CA GLN A 139 -0.58 13.00 -18.05
C GLN A 139 -1.73 13.89 -17.57
N THR A 140 -2.98 13.48 -17.84
CA THR A 140 -4.17 14.20 -17.37
C THR A 140 -4.27 14.20 -15.84
N TYR A 141 -3.94 13.08 -15.19
CA TYR A 141 -3.91 13.00 -13.74
C TYR A 141 -2.77 13.85 -13.13
N TYR A 142 -1.63 13.91 -13.80
CA TYR A 142 -0.50 14.73 -13.37
C TYR A 142 -0.81 16.22 -13.39
N GLU A 143 -1.52 16.70 -14.42
CA GLU A 143 -2.10 18.05 -14.46
C GLU A 143 -3.04 18.29 -13.28
N PHE A 144 -3.95 17.35 -13.02
CA PHE A 144 -4.90 17.43 -11.90
C PHE A 144 -4.18 17.58 -10.55
N VAL A 145 -3.24 16.70 -10.22
CA VAL A 145 -2.51 16.79 -8.93
C VAL A 145 -1.73 18.10 -8.85
N SER A 146 -0.98 18.45 -9.89
CA SER A 146 -0.06 19.59 -9.89
C SER A 146 -0.76 20.96 -9.88
N LEU A 147 -2.00 21.04 -10.36
CA LEU A 147 -2.73 22.31 -10.50
C LEU A 147 -3.92 22.44 -9.55
N LYS A 148 -4.55 21.31 -9.19
CA LYS A 148 -5.77 21.30 -8.36
C LYS A 148 -5.50 20.86 -6.93
N LEU A 149 -4.56 19.94 -6.68
CA LEU A 149 -4.21 19.47 -5.33
C LEU A 149 -2.96 20.12 -4.74
N GLN A 150 -2.24 20.92 -5.52
CA GLN A 150 -1.00 21.55 -5.09
C GLN A 150 -1.04 23.08 -5.18
N GLY A 151 -0.41 23.75 -4.22
CA GLY A 151 -0.13 25.19 -4.19
C GLY A 151 1.09 25.55 -5.02
N GLU A 152 1.36 26.86 -5.17
CA GLU A 152 2.48 27.33 -5.99
C GLU A 152 3.85 26.99 -5.39
N ASN A 153 3.92 26.84 -4.06
CA ASN A 153 5.15 26.52 -3.33
C ASN A 153 5.20 25.06 -2.88
N GLY A 154 4.32 24.21 -3.39
CA GLY A 154 4.28 22.78 -3.05
C GLY A 154 3.34 22.41 -1.91
N GLU A 155 2.50 23.34 -1.44
CA GLU A 155 1.46 23.06 -0.45
C GLU A 155 0.52 21.97 -0.98
N VAL A 156 0.17 20.96 -0.17
CA VAL A 156 -0.73 19.88 -0.62
C VAL A 156 -2.07 19.96 0.11
N TYR A 157 -3.13 20.01 -0.68
CA TYR A 157 -4.50 20.11 -0.22
C TYR A 157 -5.19 18.75 -0.15
N ASP A 158 -6.18 18.65 0.73
CA ASP A 158 -6.96 17.43 0.94
C ASP A 158 -8.07 17.20 -0.10
N ARG A 159 -8.40 18.24 -0.85
CA ARG A 159 -9.42 18.28 -1.91
C ARG A 159 -8.98 19.22 -3.03
N PRO A 160 -9.40 18.96 -4.28
CA PRO A 160 -9.02 19.84 -5.38
C PRO A 160 -9.65 21.22 -5.22
N LYS A 161 -8.87 22.26 -5.56
CA LYS A 161 -9.32 23.65 -5.57
C LYS A 161 -10.60 23.79 -6.39
N GLY A 162 -11.64 24.37 -5.77
CA GLY A 162 -12.96 24.53 -6.36
C GLY A 162 -13.96 23.43 -6.01
N ALA A 163 -13.54 22.31 -5.38
CA ALA A 163 -14.44 21.24 -4.92
C ALA A 163 -14.97 21.43 -3.47
N GLY A 164 -14.98 22.67 -2.98
CA GLY A 164 -15.36 23.04 -1.61
C GLY A 164 -14.20 23.69 -0.85
N THR A 165 -14.27 23.66 0.49
CA THR A 165 -13.19 24.14 1.36
C THR A 165 -12.01 23.16 1.31
N SER A 166 -10.96 23.54 0.58
CA SER A 166 -9.68 22.82 0.57
C SER A 166 -8.82 23.28 1.75
N VAL A 167 -8.29 22.33 2.52
CA VAL A 167 -7.34 22.62 3.59
C VAL A 167 -6.03 21.90 3.35
N GLU A 168 -4.93 22.53 3.77
CA GLU A 168 -3.64 21.88 3.81
C GLU A 168 -3.68 20.73 4.83
N ARG A 169 -3.21 19.55 4.43
CA ARG A 169 -3.10 18.40 5.32
C ARG A 169 -1.75 17.75 5.12
N LEU A 170 -0.85 17.96 6.08
CA LEU A 170 0.55 17.53 6.03
C LEU A 170 0.71 16.03 5.73
N TYR A 171 -0.25 15.20 6.19
CA TYR A 171 -0.29 13.76 5.93
C TYR A 171 -0.37 13.36 4.46
N ASN A 172 -0.90 14.23 3.60
CA ASN A 172 -1.04 13.94 2.17
C ASN A 172 0.25 14.18 1.37
N TRP A 173 1.18 14.97 1.93
CA TRP A 173 2.35 15.45 1.21
C TRP A 173 3.30 14.33 0.79
N PRO A 174 3.60 13.31 1.63
CA PRO A 174 4.44 12.18 1.24
C PRO A 174 3.97 11.50 -0.05
N TRP A 175 2.66 11.36 -0.24
CA TRP A 175 2.10 10.74 -1.45
C TRP A 175 2.31 11.60 -2.69
N VAL A 176 2.14 12.92 -2.58
CA VAL A 176 2.40 13.84 -3.71
C VAL A 176 3.91 13.94 -4.01
N ILE A 177 4.76 13.94 -2.97
CA ILE A 177 6.22 13.83 -3.11
C ILE A 177 6.57 12.55 -3.88
N GLN A 178 6.04 11.40 -3.46
CA GLN A 178 6.28 10.12 -4.13
C GLN A 178 5.74 10.12 -5.56
N PHE A 179 4.61 10.77 -5.83
CA PHE A 179 4.05 10.87 -7.17
C PHE A 179 4.93 11.70 -8.11
N HIS A 180 5.43 12.86 -7.67
CA HIS A 180 6.38 13.64 -8.46
C HIS A 180 7.67 12.87 -8.75
N LEU A 181 8.20 12.14 -7.76
CA LEU A 181 9.35 11.26 -7.97
C LEU A 181 9.05 10.18 -9.02
N ALA A 182 7.93 9.48 -8.89
CA ALA A 182 7.56 8.41 -9.83
C ALA A 182 7.41 8.95 -11.26
N VAL A 183 6.79 10.11 -11.44
CA VAL A 183 6.66 10.76 -12.75
C VAL A 183 7.99 11.28 -13.28
N SER A 184 8.92 11.73 -12.43
CA SER A 184 10.25 12.19 -12.86
C SER A 184 11.11 11.11 -13.50
N LYS A 185 10.79 9.83 -13.23
CA LYS A 185 11.45 8.66 -13.83
C LYS A 185 10.85 8.27 -15.18
N LEU A 186 9.80 8.95 -15.63
CA LEU A 186 9.10 8.68 -16.88
C LEU A 186 9.37 9.78 -17.89
N ASP A 187 9.47 9.38 -19.15
CA ASP A 187 9.51 10.32 -20.28
C ASP A 187 8.09 10.69 -20.69
N LEU A 188 7.44 11.58 -19.92
CA LEU A 188 6.10 12.10 -20.25
C LEU A 188 6.20 13.41 -21.05
N ASP A 189 5.44 13.50 -22.14
CA ASP A 189 5.27 14.74 -22.89
C ASP A 189 4.32 15.67 -22.13
N LEU A 190 4.88 16.49 -21.23
CA LEU A 190 4.13 17.43 -20.41
C LEU A 190 4.04 18.78 -21.13
N SER A 191 2.85 19.37 -21.17
CA SER A 191 2.59 20.65 -21.81
C SER A 191 1.79 21.61 -20.93
N GLY A 192 1.65 22.87 -21.37
CA GLY A 192 0.85 23.86 -20.65
C GLY A 192 1.41 24.26 -19.27
N PRO A 193 0.57 24.70 -18.33
CA PRO A 193 1.02 25.21 -17.03
C PRO A 193 1.81 24.22 -16.18
N VAL A 194 1.58 22.91 -16.35
CA VAL A 194 2.29 21.90 -15.56
C VAL A 194 3.76 21.78 -15.97
N ALA A 195 4.09 22.07 -17.24
CA ALA A 195 5.45 21.99 -17.80
C ALA A 195 6.40 23.11 -17.32
N VAL A 196 5.89 24.13 -16.62
CA VAL A 196 6.70 25.25 -16.07
C VAL A 196 7.72 24.76 -15.03
N LYS A 197 7.40 23.69 -14.31
CA LYS A 197 8.32 23.00 -13.38
C LYS A 197 8.35 21.53 -13.75
N SER A 198 9.55 21.01 -13.98
CA SER A 198 9.76 19.58 -14.18
C SER A 198 9.25 18.78 -12.97
N PRO A 199 8.90 17.50 -13.16
CA PRO A 199 8.49 16.65 -12.03
C PRO A 199 9.52 16.58 -10.91
N LEU A 200 10.81 16.59 -11.24
CA LEU A 200 11.86 16.56 -10.23
C LEU A 200 11.97 17.88 -9.45
N GLU A 201 11.77 19.04 -10.09
CA GLU A 201 11.69 20.32 -9.37
C GLU A 201 10.47 20.37 -8.45
N ARG A 202 9.32 19.81 -8.86
CA ARG A 202 8.14 19.70 -7.99
C ARG A 202 8.37 18.75 -6.82
N PHE A 203 9.06 17.63 -7.05
CA PHE A 203 9.49 16.72 -5.99
C PHE A 203 10.28 17.46 -4.91
N MET A 204 11.33 18.20 -5.29
CA MET A 204 12.16 18.94 -4.33
C MET A 204 11.39 20.07 -3.64
N MET A 205 10.62 20.86 -4.40
CA MET A 205 9.80 21.94 -3.85
C MET A 205 8.82 21.43 -2.79
N THR A 206 8.12 20.34 -3.08
CA THR A 206 7.17 19.73 -2.15
C THR A 206 7.87 19.13 -0.93
N LEU A 207 9.03 18.49 -1.13
CA LEU A 207 9.82 17.90 -0.05
C LEU A 207 10.34 18.97 0.91
N GLU A 208 10.92 20.05 0.39
CA GLU A 208 11.45 21.14 1.23
C GLU A 208 10.34 21.82 2.01
N ASN A 209 9.24 22.18 1.36
CA ASN A 209 8.12 22.83 2.02
C ASN A 209 7.42 21.89 3.04
N PHE A 210 7.37 20.57 2.78
CA PHE A 210 6.88 19.59 3.75
C PHE A 210 7.64 19.70 5.08
N TYR A 211 8.97 19.82 5.01
CA TYR A 211 9.81 19.95 6.20
C TYR A 211 9.73 21.33 6.85
N GLU A 212 9.61 22.41 6.07
CA GLU A 212 9.38 23.76 6.59
C GLU A 212 8.07 23.86 7.38
N MET A 213 7.03 23.16 6.94
CA MET A 213 5.71 23.10 7.59
C MET A 213 5.64 22.11 8.77
N GLY A 214 6.78 21.59 9.23
CA GLY A 214 6.85 20.73 10.41
C GLY A 214 6.79 19.22 10.11
N GLY A 215 6.93 18.82 8.84
CA GLY A 215 6.90 17.42 8.41
C GLY A 215 7.91 16.50 9.11
N LYS A 216 8.98 17.07 9.70
CA LYS A 216 9.98 16.34 10.49
C LYS A 216 9.43 15.65 11.74
N GLU A 217 8.27 16.09 12.25
CA GLU A 217 7.63 15.52 13.43
C GLU A 217 6.59 14.44 13.08
N LEU A 218 6.33 14.25 11.79
CA LEU A 218 5.24 13.40 11.30
C LEU A 218 5.74 11.98 11.00
N TYR A 219 5.13 10.99 11.63
CA TYR A 219 5.29 9.57 11.27
C TYR A 219 4.55 9.30 9.96
N ALA A 220 5.16 9.72 8.86
CA ALA A 220 4.56 9.87 7.54
C ALA A 220 4.52 8.56 6.73
N ILE A 221 3.32 8.09 6.38
CA ILE A 221 3.17 6.95 5.45
C ILE A 221 3.65 7.34 4.05
N GLY A 222 4.57 6.57 3.48
CA GLY A 222 4.93 6.65 2.06
C GLY A 222 5.94 7.74 1.70
N LEU A 223 6.74 8.22 2.67
CA LEU A 223 7.84 9.12 2.34
C LEU A 223 8.95 8.36 1.58
N PRO A 224 9.33 8.75 0.35
CA PRO A 224 10.18 7.93 -0.52
C PRO A 224 11.68 8.11 -0.24
N VAL A 225 12.14 7.74 0.96
CA VAL A 225 13.49 8.05 1.45
C VAL A 225 14.57 7.36 0.60
N PHE A 226 14.62 6.04 0.61
CA PHE A 226 15.66 5.29 -0.09
C PHE A 226 15.52 5.45 -1.61
N GLU A 227 14.28 5.38 -2.13
CA GLU A 227 13.99 5.47 -3.56
C GLU A 227 14.44 6.80 -4.16
N SER A 228 14.17 7.92 -3.48
CA SER A 228 14.58 9.24 -3.97
C SER A 228 16.09 9.42 -3.88
N LEU A 229 16.70 9.03 -2.77
CA LEU A 229 18.16 9.16 -2.58
C LEU A 229 18.94 8.33 -3.59
N GLN A 230 18.50 7.11 -3.87
CA GLN A 230 19.09 6.27 -4.88
C GLN A 230 18.97 6.92 -6.27
N PHE A 231 17.75 7.28 -6.67
CA PHE A 231 17.49 7.89 -7.97
C PHE A 231 18.31 9.18 -8.18
N LEU A 232 18.32 10.09 -7.21
CA LEU A 232 19.05 11.37 -7.29
C LEU A 232 20.56 11.16 -7.41
N ARG A 233 21.10 10.14 -6.73
CA ARG A 233 22.53 9.78 -6.82
C ARG A 233 22.86 9.21 -8.20
N GLU A 234 22.07 8.25 -8.69
CA GLU A 234 22.30 7.57 -9.97
C GLU A 234 22.12 8.48 -11.18
N SER A 235 21.20 9.45 -11.09
CA SER A 235 20.96 10.47 -12.11
C SER A 235 21.89 11.69 -12.05
N GLY A 236 22.81 11.75 -11.08
CA GLY A 236 23.79 12.83 -10.96
C GLY A 236 23.23 14.15 -10.42
N HIS A 237 22.08 14.15 -9.75
CA HIS A 237 21.48 15.32 -9.13
C HIS A 237 22.06 15.61 -7.73
N ASP A 238 23.38 15.81 -7.64
CA ASP A 238 24.14 15.92 -6.38
C ASP A 238 23.59 16.95 -5.38
N ARG A 239 23.13 18.11 -5.87
CA ARG A 239 22.56 19.16 -5.01
C ARG A 239 21.26 18.70 -4.36
N TYR A 240 20.36 18.11 -5.14
CA TYR A 240 19.09 17.58 -4.64
C TYR A 240 19.32 16.38 -3.73
N TYR A 241 20.26 15.49 -4.10
CA TYR A 241 20.67 14.37 -3.25
C TYR A 241 21.10 14.83 -1.86
N LYS A 242 22.05 15.78 -1.78
CA LYS A 242 22.57 16.30 -0.50
C LYS A 242 21.46 16.92 0.35
N ARG A 243 20.58 17.70 -0.29
CA ARG A 243 19.48 18.37 0.41
C ARG A 243 18.43 17.39 0.91
N ALA A 244 17.99 16.45 0.09
CA ALA A 244 17.05 15.41 0.49
C ALA A 244 17.64 14.56 1.63
N LEU A 245 18.93 14.18 1.54
CA LEU A 245 19.60 13.41 2.59
C LEU A 245 19.63 14.16 3.92
N GLU A 246 20.00 15.45 3.91
CA GLU A 246 20.00 16.30 5.11
C GLU A 246 18.61 16.30 5.78
N LEU A 247 17.56 16.52 4.99
CA LEU A 247 16.19 16.56 5.47
C LEU A 247 15.75 15.21 6.06
N PHE A 248 16.00 14.10 5.37
CA PHE A 248 15.65 12.76 5.86
C PHE A 248 16.45 12.36 7.10
N LEU A 249 17.74 12.71 7.19
CA LEU A 249 18.53 12.47 8.39
C LEU A 249 17.97 13.24 9.58
N SER A 250 17.62 14.52 9.39
CA SER A 250 17.04 15.33 10.47
C SER A 250 15.72 14.76 10.98
N HIS A 251 14.89 14.20 10.10
CA HIS A 251 13.66 13.50 10.47
C HIS A 251 13.99 12.19 11.20
N GLY A 252 14.95 11.43 10.67
CA GLY A 252 15.38 10.17 11.28
C GLY A 252 15.85 10.35 12.72
N GLU A 253 16.60 11.42 13.02
CA GLU A 253 17.04 11.76 14.37
C GLU A 253 15.86 12.02 15.33
N VAL A 254 14.77 12.64 14.86
CA VAL A 254 13.55 12.84 15.67
C VAL A 254 12.91 11.50 16.02
N ILE A 255 12.73 10.61 15.05
CA ILE A 255 12.15 9.27 15.27
C ILE A 255 13.07 8.43 16.17
N LEU A 256 14.39 8.47 15.93
CA LEU A 256 15.39 7.78 16.73
C LEU A 256 15.37 8.24 18.20
N GLY A 257 15.31 9.56 18.43
CA GLY A 257 15.28 10.15 19.77
C GLY A 257 14.03 9.77 20.56
N ARG A 258 12.88 9.61 19.88
CA ARG A 258 11.63 9.13 20.49
C ARG A 258 11.62 7.62 20.73
N GLY A 259 12.26 6.84 19.86
CA GLY A 259 12.25 5.39 19.94
C GLY A 259 10.82 4.83 19.84
N LEU A 260 10.34 4.20 20.92
CA LEU A 260 8.99 3.62 21.01
C LEU A 260 7.96 4.57 21.66
N ASP A 261 8.36 5.81 22.01
CA ASP A 261 7.47 6.83 22.56
C ASP A 261 6.78 7.62 21.44
N TYR A 262 5.84 6.96 20.75
CA TYR A 262 5.16 7.52 19.59
C TYR A 262 4.21 8.64 20.00
N PRO A 263 4.23 9.80 19.31
CA PRO A 263 3.19 10.80 19.50
C PRO A 263 1.84 10.27 19.01
N PRO A 264 0.74 10.60 19.69
CA PRO A 264 -0.58 10.43 19.09
C PRO A 264 -0.69 11.34 17.86
N PHE A 265 -1.33 10.84 16.80
CA PHE A 265 -1.64 11.63 15.60
C PHE A 265 -3.13 11.53 15.30
N GLU A 266 -3.53 10.71 14.32
CA GLU A 266 -4.94 10.45 14.02
C GLU A 266 -5.61 9.53 15.06
N VAL A 267 -4.82 8.59 15.58
CA VAL A 267 -5.18 7.72 16.70
C VAL A 267 -4.01 7.66 17.68
N ASN A 268 -4.27 7.10 18.87
CA ASN A 268 -3.28 7.06 19.95
C ASN A 268 -2.08 6.16 19.64
N PHE A 269 -2.33 4.96 19.11
CA PHE A 269 -1.31 3.99 18.74
C PHE A 269 -1.90 2.95 17.79
N GLU A 270 -1.26 2.74 16.65
CA GLU A 270 -1.69 1.76 15.65
C GLU A 270 -0.52 1.31 14.76
N GLN A 271 -0.77 0.30 13.93
CA GLN A 271 0.23 -0.20 12.98
C GLN A 271 0.76 0.91 12.06
N SER A 272 -0.09 1.81 11.54
CA SER A 272 0.37 2.82 10.58
C SER A 272 1.11 4.01 11.18
N ILE A 273 1.33 4.01 12.50
CA ILE A 273 2.30 4.89 13.19
C ILE A 273 3.66 4.20 13.30
N VAL A 274 3.66 2.90 13.63
CA VAL A 274 4.90 2.10 13.79
C VAL A 274 5.55 1.80 12.44
N ALA A 275 4.74 1.50 11.41
CA ALA A 275 5.23 1.07 10.11
C ALA A 275 6.09 2.14 9.41
N PRO A 276 5.69 3.44 9.36
CA PRO A 276 6.54 4.52 8.85
C PRO A 276 7.87 4.66 9.58
N ALA A 277 7.89 4.48 10.91
CA ALA A 277 9.12 4.54 11.69
C ALA A 277 10.08 3.41 11.30
N ALA A 278 9.57 2.18 11.19
CA ALA A 278 10.37 1.04 10.74
C ALA A 278 10.92 1.26 9.33
N ALA A 279 10.07 1.65 8.38
CA ALA A 279 10.47 1.90 7.00
C ALA A 279 11.57 2.97 6.90
N MET A 280 11.36 4.15 7.49
CA MET A 280 12.32 5.25 7.41
C MET A 280 13.70 4.87 7.99
N MET A 281 13.74 4.22 9.16
CA MET A 281 15.01 3.79 9.76
C MET A 281 15.76 2.82 8.84
N LEU A 282 15.06 1.85 8.27
CA LEU A 282 15.67 0.85 7.39
C LEU A 282 16.08 1.44 6.04
N GLU A 283 15.32 2.38 5.50
CA GLU A 283 15.66 3.13 4.29
C GLU A 283 16.90 4.02 4.51
N LEU A 284 16.98 4.73 5.65
CA LEU A 284 18.16 5.52 6.03
C LEU A 284 19.40 4.65 6.19
N TYR A 285 19.25 3.46 6.80
CA TYR A 285 20.34 2.48 6.84
C TYR A 285 20.81 2.13 5.43
N ARG A 286 19.91 1.73 4.53
CA ARG A 286 20.29 1.36 3.16
C ARG A 286 20.93 2.52 2.39
N ALA A 287 20.51 3.76 2.66
CA ALA A 287 21.06 4.94 1.99
C ALA A 287 22.47 5.32 2.47
N THR A 288 22.80 5.04 3.74
CA THR A 288 23.99 5.60 4.44
C THR A 288 24.98 4.56 4.97
N GLY A 289 24.55 3.32 5.18
CA GLY A 289 25.32 2.27 5.86
C GLY A 289 25.50 2.46 7.37
N ASN A 290 24.91 3.50 7.98
CA ASN A 290 25.06 3.76 9.41
C ASN A 290 24.25 2.76 10.26
N GLN A 291 24.97 1.94 11.03
CA GLN A 291 24.41 0.86 11.85
C GLN A 291 23.43 1.32 12.93
N THR A 292 23.47 2.59 13.33
CA THR A 292 22.49 3.18 14.27
C THR A 292 21.07 3.05 13.72
N TRP A 293 20.89 3.32 12.43
CA TRP A 293 19.61 3.21 11.74
C TRP A 293 19.12 1.77 11.64
N LEU A 294 20.02 0.80 11.39
CA LEU A 294 19.66 -0.61 11.35
C LEU A 294 19.20 -1.12 12.72
N ALA A 295 19.93 -0.76 13.78
CA ALA A 295 19.59 -1.14 15.15
C ALA A 295 18.22 -0.56 15.56
N ALA A 296 17.98 0.72 15.28
CA ALA A 296 16.69 1.36 15.53
C ALA A 296 15.57 0.75 14.67
N GLY A 297 15.83 0.53 13.39
CA GLY A 297 14.90 -0.11 12.45
C GLY A 297 14.49 -1.51 12.89
N LYS A 298 15.40 -2.30 13.47
CA LYS A 298 15.07 -3.62 14.01
C LYS A 298 14.12 -3.54 15.20
N ILE A 299 14.32 -2.58 16.11
CA ILE A 299 13.43 -2.37 17.26
C ILE A 299 12.02 -1.99 16.79
N GLN A 300 11.94 -1.10 15.81
CA GLN A 300 10.67 -0.69 15.19
C GLN A 300 10.00 -1.87 14.48
N LEU A 301 10.75 -2.64 13.68
CA LEU A 301 10.26 -3.81 12.97
C LEU A 301 9.73 -4.88 13.93
N ASP A 302 10.45 -5.21 15.00
CA ASP A 302 9.98 -6.18 16.00
C ASP A 302 8.69 -5.72 16.70
N THR A 303 8.51 -4.41 16.86
CA THR A 303 7.26 -3.85 17.37
C THR A 303 6.15 -3.95 16.32
N LEU A 304 6.46 -3.66 15.06
CA LEU A 304 5.53 -3.73 13.93
C LEU A 304 4.95 -5.13 13.73
N LEU A 305 5.80 -6.17 13.77
CA LEU A 305 5.38 -7.54 13.54
C LEU A 305 4.48 -8.10 14.67
N ARG A 306 4.30 -7.39 15.79
CA ARG A 306 3.34 -7.76 16.85
C ARG A 306 1.89 -7.51 16.45
N PHE A 307 1.64 -6.72 15.42
CA PHE A 307 0.30 -6.50 14.90
C PHE A 307 -0.21 -7.69 14.06
N GLN A 308 0.64 -8.67 13.76
CA GLN A 308 0.33 -9.71 12.78
C GLN A 308 -0.08 -11.04 13.41
N GLY A 309 -0.97 -11.74 12.71
CA GLY A 309 -1.38 -13.11 13.01
C GLY A 309 -0.60 -14.18 12.22
N LYS A 310 -0.83 -15.45 12.57
CA LYS A 310 -0.35 -16.65 11.83
C LYS A 310 -1.49 -17.62 11.52
N GLN A 311 -2.72 -17.14 11.57
CA GLN A 311 -3.92 -17.93 11.28
C GLN A 311 -3.84 -18.40 9.82
N PRO A 312 -4.22 -19.66 9.52
CA PRO A 312 -4.12 -20.21 8.17
C PRO A 312 -5.28 -19.72 7.28
N ASP A 313 -5.38 -18.42 7.14
CA ASP A 313 -6.35 -17.69 6.33
C ASP A 313 -5.59 -16.59 5.60
N TYR A 314 -5.68 -16.54 4.26
CA TYR A 314 -5.04 -15.50 3.45
C TYR A 314 -5.42 -14.08 3.89
N ARG A 315 -6.54 -13.89 4.60
CA ARG A 315 -6.96 -12.60 5.14
C ARG A 315 -6.21 -12.19 6.40
N MET A 316 -5.72 -13.15 7.18
CA MET A 316 -5.16 -12.94 8.51
C MET A 316 -3.66 -13.29 8.63
N ASN A 317 -3.15 -14.22 7.81
CA ASN A 317 -1.78 -14.67 7.89
C ASN A 317 -0.82 -13.52 7.57
N SER A 318 0.01 -13.13 8.53
CA SER A 318 0.96 -12.02 8.39
C SER A 318 0.31 -10.65 8.15
N ILE A 319 -1.02 -10.54 8.20
CA ILE A 319 -1.74 -9.29 8.01
C ILE A 319 -1.87 -8.58 9.36
N ALA A 320 -1.45 -7.32 9.40
CA ALA A 320 -1.56 -6.48 10.59
C ALA A 320 -3.03 -6.21 10.98
N ILE A 321 -3.32 -6.26 12.28
CA ILE A 321 -4.60 -5.88 12.87
C ILE A 321 -4.89 -4.40 12.57
N ARG A 322 -6.01 -4.18 11.88
CA ARG A 322 -6.65 -2.88 11.65
C ARG A 322 -8.16 -3.06 11.78
N HIS A 323 -8.90 -2.04 12.21
CA HIS A 323 -10.31 -2.24 12.57
C HIS A 323 -11.24 -1.01 12.46
N TRP A 324 -10.87 -0.02 11.66
CA TRP A 324 -11.68 1.20 11.47
C TRP A 324 -11.79 1.67 10.02
N ASP A 325 -10.95 1.19 9.11
CA ASP A 325 -10.88 1.72 7.74
C ASP A 325 -12.20 1.53 6.97
N GLY A 326 -12.93 0.44 7.23
CA GLY A 326 -14.27 0.22 6.66
C GLY A 326 -15.27 1.33 6.99
N TYR A 327 -15.11 2.01 8.13
CA TYR A 327 -15.95 3.13 8.52
C TYR A 327 -15.56 4.40 7.75
N TRP A 328 -14.27 4.69 7.71
CA TRP A 328 -13.73 5.94 7.17
C TRP A 328 -13.70 5.95 5.64
N PHE A 329 -13.42 4.82 4.99
CA PHE A 329 -13.20 4.74 3.55
C PHE A 329 -14.27 3.96 2.80
N GLY A 330 -14.96 3.03 3.49
CA GLY A 330 -15.96 2.15 2.90
C GLY A 330 -17.32 2.78 2.63
N LYS A 331 -18.09 2.17 1.73
CA LYS A 331 -19.47 2.56 1.40
C LYS A 331 -20.39 2.43 2.60
N ASP A 332 -20.31 1.27 3.27
CA ASP A 332 -21.31 0.87 4.25
C ASP A 332 -21.01 1.42 5.66
N ARG A 333 -19.86 2.11 5.79
CA ARG A 333 -19.38 2.76 7.00
C ARG A 333 -19.38 1.79 8.20
N HIS A 334 -18.74 0.63 8.02
CA HIS A 334 -18.65 -0.40 9.05
C HIS A 334 -17.38 -0.27 9.89
N TRP A 335 -17.55 -0.16 11.20
CA TRP A 335 -16.49 -0.47 12.15
C TRP A 335 -16.18 -1.97 12.14
N GLY A 336 -15.04 -2.35 12.71
CA GLY A 336 -14.64 -3.73 12.91
C GLY A 336 -13.40 -4.13 12.10
N ASP A 337 -12.88 -5.31 12.40
CA ASP A 337 -11.60 -5.79 11.89
C ASP A 337 -11.56 -5.82 10.35
N THR A 338 -10.51 -5.22 9.77
CA THR A 338 -10.29 -5.12 8.33
C THR A 338 -9.13 -6.03 7.90
N PHE A 339 -9.46 -7.24 7.46
CA PHE A 339 -8.50 -8.31 7.12
C PHE A 339 -8.71 -8.84 5.69
N PRO A 340 -7.87 -8.47 4.70
CA PRO A 340 -6.83 -7.45 4.80
C PRO A 340 -7.38 -6.03 4.69
N HIS A 341 -6.61 -5.10 5.21
CA HIS A 341 -6.59 -3.71 4.79
C HIS A 341 -5.23 -3.38 4.18
N HIS A 342 -5.22 -2.59 3.11
CA HIS A 342 -4.04 -2.39 2.28
C HIS A 342 -2.84 -1.78 3.03
N TRP A 343 -3.04 -0.97 4.07
CA TRP A 343 -1.93 -0.44 4.88
C TRP A 343 -1.11 -1.50 5.62
N SER A 344 -1.62 -2.73 5.74
CA SER A 344 -0.79 -3.87 6.18
C SER A 344 0.43 -4.10 5.29
N THR A 345 0.40 -3.68 4.02
CA THR A 345 1.54 -3.80 3.09
C THR A 345 2.71 -2.87 3.40
N ILE A 346 2.57 -1.87 4.29
CA ILE A 346 3.72 -1.08 4.78
C ILE A 346 4.68 -1.99 5.57
N ASP A 347 4.16 -3.01 6.24
CA ASP A 347 4.99 -4.02 6.92
C ASP A 347 5.87 -4.76 5.91
N ALA A 348 5.34 -5.06 4.71
CA ALA A 348 6.12 -5.68 3.65
C ALA A 348 7.27 -4.78 3.16
N ILE A 349 7.07 -3.46 3.11
CA ILE A 349 8.12 -2.49 2.77
C ILE A 349 9.24 -2.52 3.83
N ALA A 350 8.88 -2.49 5.12
CA ALA A 350 9.85 -2.56 6.20
C ALA A 350 10.61 -3.90 6.20
N LEU A 351 9.88 -5.03 6.06
CA LEU A 351 10.47 -6.37 5.95
C LEU A 351 11.42 -6.48 4.75
N TYR A 352 11.03 -5.93 3.59
CA TYR A 352 11.86 -5.90 2.39
C TYR A 352 13.18 -5.15 2.64
N HIS A 353 13.11 -3.94 3.21
CA HIS A 353 14.32 -3.18 3.50
C HIS A 353 15.20 -3.87 4.52
N TYR A 354 14.63 -4.51 5.54
CA TYR A 354 15.39 -5.29 6.51
C TYR A 354 16.05 -6.52 5.87
N ALA A 355 15.34 -7.24 5.00
CA ALA A 355 15.88 -8.39 4.27
C ALA A 355 17.08 -7.98 3.41
N LYS A 356 16.99 -6.85 2.67
CA LYS A 356 18.11 -6.33 1.88
C LYS A 356 19.25 -5.81 2.78
N ALA A 357 18.93 -5.30 3.97
CA ALA A 357 19.91 -4.80 4.92
C ALA A 357 20.77 -5.90 5.56
N THR A 358 20.18 -7.07 5.81
CA THR A 358 20.80 -8.18 6.56
C THR A 358 21.19 -9.38 5.69
N GLY A 359 20.60 -9.50 4.49
CA GLY A 359 20.71 -10.70 3.65
C GLY A 359 19.84 -11.86 4.11
N ASP A 360 18.92 -11.66 5.08
CA ASP A 360 18.05 -12.72 5.57
C ASP A 360 16.79 -12.88 4.69
N GLU A 361 16.80 -13.91 3.85
CA GLU A 361 15.70 -14.23 2.94
C GLU A 361 14.38 -14.57 3.64
N ALA A 362 14.38 -14.93 4.93
CA ALA A 362 13.14 -15.20 5.64
C ALA A 362 12.26 -13.95 5.73
N TYR A 363 12.87 -12.76 5.88
CA TYR A 363 12.16 -11.48 5.89
C TYR A 363 11.61 -11.12 4.50
N GLN A 364 12.32 -11.47 3.44
CA GLN A 364 11.84 -11.29 2.06
C GLN A 364 10.61 -12.16 1.79
N LYS A 365 10.64 -13.44 2.19
CA LYS A 365 9.49 -14.35 2.06
C LYS A 365 8.29 -13.84 2.85
N HIS A 366 8.53 -13.32 4.04
CA HIS A 366 7.48 -12.71 4.85
C HIS A 366 6.87 -11.47 4.18
N ALA A 367 7.68 -10.60 3.55
CA ALA A 367 7.18 -9.48 2.77
C ALA A 367 6.29 -9.93 1.60
N ASP A 368 6.71 -10.96 0.86
CA ASP A 368 5.94 -11.54 -0.26
C ASP A 368 4.59 -12.10 0.21
N GLU A 369 4.56 -12.80 1.36
CA GLU A 369 3.32 -13.30 1.96
C GLU A 369 2.30 -12.18 2.21
N ILE A 370 2.73 -11.07 2.83
CA ILE A 370 1.84 -9.94 3.14
C ILE A 370 1.26 -9.32 1.87
N VAL A 371 2.11 -9.07 0.87
CA VAL A 371 1.66 -8.47 -0.39
C VAL A 371 0.70 -9.40 -1.12
N ARG A 372 1.01 -10.71 -1.22
CA ARG A 372 0.15 -11.71 -1.85
C ARG A 372 -1.21 -11.81 -1.18
N ASN A 373 -1.24 -11.78 0.15
CA ASN A 373 -2.47 -11.86 0.92
C ASN A 373 -3.38 -10.65 0.69
N ASN A 374 -2.80 -9.46 0.44
CA ASN A 374 -3.56 -8.26 0.08
C ASN A 374 -4.14 -8.29 -1.35
N LEU A 375 -3.73 -9.22 -2.21
CA LEU A 375 -4.31 -9.35 -3.57
C LEU A 375 -5.78 -9.74 -3.55
N ALA A 376 -6.29 -10.24 -2.41
CA ALA A 376 -7.71 -10.49 -2.20
C ALA A 376 -8.61 -9.24 -2.34
N LEU A 377 -8.03 -8.04 -2.25
CA LEU A 377 -8.75 -6.79 -2.44
C LEU A 377 -9.11 -6.53 -3.91
N PHE A 378 -8.55 -7.29 -4.85
CA PHE A 378 -8.70 -7.09 -6.29
C PHE A 378 -9.41 -8.27 -6.95
N SER A 379 -10.19 -7.98 -7.99
CA SER A 379 -10.92 -8.96 -8.80
C SER A 379 -10.25 -9.15 -10.15
N PRO A 380 -10.47 -10.29 -10.83
CA PRO A 380 -9.98 -10.52 -12.18
C PRO A 380 -10.42 -9.48 -13.23
N ASP A 381 -11.59 -8.86 -13.05
CA ASP A 381 -12.14 -7.83 -13.95
C ASP A 381 -11.59 -6.41 -13.69
N GLY A 382 -10.63 -6.26 -12.78
CA GLY A 382 -10.03 -4.99 -12.39
C GLY A 382 -10.83 -4.20 -11.35
N THR A 383 -12.01 -4.67 -10.94
CA THR A 383 -12.70 -4.12 -9.77
C THR A 383 -11.90 -4.42 -8.50
N ALA A 384 -12.11 -3.62 -7.46
CA ALA A 384 -11.43 -3.81 -6.19
C ALA A 384 -12.28 -3.24 -5.04
N GLY A 385 -11.92 -3.54 -3.80
CA GLY A 385 -12.59 -2.99 -2.60
C GLY A 385 -11.58 -2.49 -1.58
N CYS A 386 -11.92 -1.41 -0.88
CA CYS A 386 -11.02 -0.69 0.03
C CYS A 386 -10.64 -1.48 1.29
N ALA A 387 -11.55 -2.34 1.77
CA ALA A 387 -11.35 -3.16 2.95
C ALA A 387 -12.14 -4.48 2.86
N TRP A 388 -11.63 -5.53 3.52
CA TRP A 388 -12.42 -6.72 3.83
C TRP A 388 -12.89 -6.65 5.29
N ILE A 389 -14.19 -6.49 5.52
CA ILE A 389 -14.77 -6.43 6.87
C ILE A 389 -14.90 -7.86 7.40
N TYR A 390 -13.96 -8.30 8.23
CA TYR A 390 -13.71 -9.71 8.50
C TYR A 390 -14.67 -10.42 9.47
N PRO A 391 -15.13 -9.81 10.57
CA PRO A 391 -15.97 -10.52 11.54
C PRO A 391 -17.25 -11.09 10.90
N LEU A 392 -17.89 -12.06 11.54
CA LEU A 392 -19.22 -12.52 11.10
C LEU A 392 -20.27 -11.42 11.29
N THR A 393 -20.20 -10.72 12.42
CA THR A 393 -21.05 -9.56 12.70
C THR A 393 -20.27 -8.50 13.46
N VAL A 394 -20.70 -7.25 13.33
CA VAL A 394 -20.24 -6.12 14.16
C VAL A 394 -21.47 -5.41 14.70
N ASN A 395 -21.61 -5.35 16.02
CA ASN A 395 -22.77 -4.75 16.70
C ASN A 395 -24.11 -5.27 16.17
N GLY A 396 -24.20 -6.57 15.86
CA GLY A 396 -25.40 -7.24 15.35
C GLY A 396 -25.69 -7.01 13.85
N ARG A 397 -24.86 -6.25 13.13
CA ARG A 397 -24.94 -6.14 11.67
C ARG A 397 -24.05 -7.20 11.03
N GLU A 398 -24.58 -7.92 10.03
CA GLU A 398 -23.82 -8.91 9.26
C GLU A 398 -22.65 -8.24 8.53
N THR A 399 -21.51 -8.92 8.55
CA THR A 399 -20.27 -8.51 7.88
C THR A 399 -19.68 -9.70 7.13
N HIS A 400 -18.36 -9.87 7.08
CA HIS A 400 -17.67 -10.93 6.33
C HIS A 400 -17.72 -10.76 4.80
N TYR A 401 -17.48 -9.53 4.35
CA TYR A 401 -17.51 -9.16 2.94
C TYR A 401 -16.44 -8.11 2.60
N ARG A 402 -16.13 -8.00 1.31
CA ARG A 402 -15.29 -6.91 0.77
C ARG A 402 -16.16 -5.68 0.49
N ASP A 403 -15.78 -4.54 1.04
CA ASP A 403 -16.55 -3.30 0.89
C ASP A 403 -16.72 -2.91 -0.60
N PRO A 404 -17.91 -2.45 -1.03
CA PRO A 404 -18.18 -2.10 -2.43
C PRO A 404 -17.42 -0.88 -2.98
N TYR A 405 -16.76 -0.07 -2.16
CA TYR A 405 -15.96 1.05 -2.65
C TYR A 405 -14.56 0.62 -3.02
N ALA A 406 -14.18 0.86 -4.27
CA ALA A 406 -12.79 1.01 -4.64
C ALA A 406 -12.35 2.45 -4.31
N ASN A 407 -11.52 2.60 -3.28
CA ASN A 407 -11.13 3.90 -2.74
C ASN A 407 -9.60 4.09 -2.82
N ASP A 408 -8.88 3.44 -1.92
CA ASP A 408 -7.47 3.69 -1.60
C ASP A 408 -6.61 2.41 -1.60
N GLN A 409 -7.18 1.23 -1.78
CA GLN A 409 -6.49 -0.05 -1.72
C GLN A 409 -5.35 -0.24 -2.75
N ASP A 410 -5.29 0.58 -3.80
CA ASP A 410 -4.27 0.51 -4.85
C ASP A 410 -2.84 0.69 -4.32
N TRP A 411 -2.68 1.22 -3.11
CA TRP A 411 -1.40 1.18 -2.38
C TRP A 411 -0.83 -0.23 -2.21
N ALA A 412 -1.66 -1.27 -2.11
CA ALA A 412 -1.17 -2.65 -2.06
C ALA A 412 -0.43 -3.05 -3.34
N LEU A 413 -0.97 -2.72 -4.52
CA LEU A 413 -0.30 -2.97 -5.80
C LEU A 413 0.87 -2.00 -6.03
N ASN A 414 0.78 -0.77 -5.53
CA ASN A 414 1.91 0.15 -5.53
C ASN A 414 3.11 -0.43 -4.77
N HIS A 415 2.91 -0.95 -3.55
CA HIS A 415 3.96 -1.59 -2.76
C HIS A 415 4.50 -2.87 -3.41
N LEU A 416 3.64 -3.67 -4.05
CA LEU A 416 4.06 -4.81 -4.88
C LEU A 416 5.03 -4.37 -5.98
N LEU A 417 4.64 -3.38 -6.77
CA LEU A 417 5.46 -2.89 -7.89
C LEU A 417 6.74 -2.19 -7.40
N TYR A 418 6.69 -1.49 -6.26
CA TYR A 418 7.87 -0.92 -5.63
C TYR A 418 8.92 -2.00 -5.34
N ILE A 419 8.54 -3.05 -4.60
CA ILE A 419 9.45 -4.16 -4.24
C ILE A 419 10.05 -4.79 -5.50
N ARG A 420 9.19 -5.14 -6.49
CA ARG A 420 9.64 -5.73 -7.76
C ARG A 420 10.63 -4.83 -8.51
N THR A 421 10.34 -3.53 -8.61
CA THR A 421 11.20 -2.58 -9.33
C THR A 421 12.57 -2.48 -8.68
N MET A 422 12.62 -2.34 -7.35
CA MET A 422 13.87 -2.24 -6.60
C MET A 422 14.71 -3.52 -6.71
N GLU A 423 14.09 -4.70 -6.86
CA GLU A 423 14.81 -5.96 -7.09
C GLU A 423 15.42 -6.06 -8.49
N LEU A 424 14.72 -5.56 -9.51
CA LEU A 424 15.23 -5.50 -10.88
C LEU A 424 16.39 -4.52 -11.01
N GLU A 425 16.35 -3.40 -10.29
CA GLU A 425 17.43 -2.41 -10.27
C GLU A 425 18.68 -2.94 -9.57
N ALA A 426 18.54 -3.71 -8.48
CA ALA A 426 19.68 -4.30 -7.77
C ALA A 426 20.44 -5.40 -8.55
N GLN A 427 19.88 -5.88 -9.66
CA GLN A 427 20.51 -6.87 -10.55
C GLN A 427 21.28 -6.25 -11.72
N LYS A 428 21.15 -4.93 -11.93
CA LYS A 428 21.89 -4.16 -12.94
C LYS A 428 23.19 -3.63 -12.35
#